data_AF-A0A7G8BE27-F1
#
_entry.id   AF-A0A7G8BE27-F1
#
_cell.length_a   1.000
_cell.length_b   1.000
_cell.length_c   1.000
_cell.angle_alpha   90.00
_cell.angle_beta   90.00
_cell.angle_gamma   90.00
#
_symmetry.space_group_name_H-M   'P 1'
#
loop_
_entity.id
_entity.type
_entity.pdbx_description
1 polymer ?
#
loop_
_entity_poly.entity_id
_entity_poly.type
_entity_poly.pdbx_seq_one_letter_code
_entity_poly.pdbx_strand_id
1 'polypeptide(L)'
;MKGLASILLAFLVLCALPALSQNANKRLILKDGSYQVVSQYQIVGDRVRYKSAERGGEWEEIPKDLIDWPATDKWNKEHEPGALAAAEAAREKAEQGDAAEIDKEERAERAAELARMPFVSKGLRLPDESGVWVLDTFQGTPELVKLQQSNGDLNKALGHNVLKAAVNPMGGSKQLIQIDGARSKFQLHVNQPEIYVSLDVNDGNEAPEEALKVDTHGASSKEKDKNNYSSPTSHYVIVRVQGRRNLRVVAAMNISMLGKISHSENIVETTTQILPGSRWMKVVPKEPLSFGEYALMEVLSQQEVNLDVWDFGVDPTSPENKNSLTPIQPAR
;
A
#
# COMPACT_ATOMS: atom_id res chain seq x y z
N MET A 1 3.30 33.30 -75.22
CA MET A 1 4.48 33.85 -75.92
C MET A 1 5.48 34.30 -74.87
N LYS A 2 6.72 33.76 -74.94
CA LYS A 2 8.03 34.34 -74.61
C LYS A 2 8.07 35.36 -73.45
N GLY A 3 8.82 35.20 -72.36
CA GLY A 3 9.94 34.33 -72.06
C GLY A 3 10.77 34.96 -70.92
N LEU A 4 12.01 34.51 -70.83
CA LEU A 4 13.14 35.04 -70.02
C LEU A 4 13.36 34.45 -68.63
N ALA A 5 14.31 33.51 -68.65
CA ALA A 5 15.19 33.11 -67.58
C ALA A 5 15.99 34.29 -67.00
N SER A 6 16.31 34.19 -65.71
CA SER A 6 17.52 34.79 -65.14
C SER A 6 18.02 33.93 -63.99
N ILE A 7 19.06 33.16 -64.28
CA ILE A 7 20.01 32.63 -63.31
C ILE A 7 20.78 33.83 -62.75
N LEU A 8 20.84 33.99 -61.43
CA LEU A 8 21.87 34.78 -60.78
C LEU A 8 22.44 34.00 -59.59
N LEU A 9 23.62 33.44 -59.81
CA LEU A 9 24.54 32.96 -58.79
C LEU A 9 25.12 34.19 -58.10
N ALA A 10 24.88 34.37 -56.80
CA ALA A 10 25.57 35.38 -55.99
C ALA A 10 26.24 34.69 -54.79
N PHE A 11 27.53 34.45 -54.98
CA PHE A 11 28.52 34.06 -53.98
C PHE A 11 29.02 35.37 -53.34
N LEU A 12 28.77 35.66 -52.06
CA LEU A 12 29.74 36.37 -51.19
C LEU A 12 29.25 36.60 -49.75
N VAL A 13 30.16 36.28 -48.83
CA VAL A 13 30.33 36.76 -47.43
C VAL A 13 29.38 36.23 -46.37
N LEU A 14 29.75 35.06 -45.86
CA LEU A 14 29.59 34.72 -44.46
C LEU A 14 30.40 35.73 -43.62
N CYS A 15 29.76 36.81 -43.15
CA CYS A 15 30.30 37.61 -42.07
C CYS A 15 30.29 36.75 -40.81
N ALA A 16 31.37 36.00 -40.59
CA ALA A 16 31.77 35.59 -39.26
C ALA A 16 32.04 36.88 -38.48
N LEU A 17 31.00 37.40 -37.81
CA LEU A 17 31.21 38.27 -36.67
C LEU A 17 32.12 37.48 -35.73
N PRO A 18 33.33 37.98 -35.38
CA PRO A 18 34.01 37.41 -34.24
C PRO A 18 33.03 37.56 -33.09
N ALA A 19 32.57 36.42 -32.54
CA ALA A 19 32.04 36.42 -31.20
C ALA A 19 33.16 37.05 -30.37
N LEU A 20 33.02 38.33 -30.05
CA LEU A 20 33.84 38.99 -29.06
C LEU A 20 33.70 38.09 -27.85
N SER A 21 34.79 37.38 -27.54
CA SER A 21 34.94 36.67 -26.29
C SER A 21 34.63 37.69 -25.21
N GLN A 22 33.41 37.66 -24.69
CA GLN A 22 33.01 38.44 -23.54
C GLN A 22 33.83 37.84 -22.40
N ASN A 23 35.06 38.32 -22.21
CA ASN A 23 35.86 37.98 -21.06
C ASN A 23 35.02 38.34 -19.84
N ALA A 24 34.57 37.34 -19.11
CA ALA A 24 33.77 37.56 -17.92
C ALA A 24 34.56 38.47 -16.97
N ASN A 25 33.94 39.58 -16.62
CA ASN A 25 34.55 40.56 -15.74
C ASN A 25 34.78 39.94 -14.36
N LYS A 26 36.03 39.92 -13.92
CA LYS A 26 36.42 39.52 -12.57
C LYS A 26 36.30 40.71 -11.63
N ARG A 27 36.21 40.48 -10.33
CA ARG A 27 36.34 41.53 -9.31
C ARG A 27 37.59 41.32 -8.49
N LEU A 28 38.26 42.42 -8.14
CA LEU A 28 39.20 42.49 -7.03
C LEU A 28 38.48 43.19 -5.88
N ILE A 29 38.16 42.46 -4.82
CA ILE A 29 37.47 42.98 -3.64
C ILE A 29 38.53 43.49 -2.66
N LEU A 30 38.38 44.72 -2.22
CA LEU A 30 39.26 45.39 -1.28
C LEU A 30 38.78 45.14 0.16
N LYS A 31 39.70 45.21 1.12
CA LYS A 31 39.40 44.97 2.56
C LYS A 31 38.43 45.98 3.17
N ASP A 32 38.26 47.14 2.55
CA ASP A 32 37.28 48.15 2.94
C ASP A 32 35.86 47.87 2.40
N GLY A 33 35.70 46.78 1.63
CA GLY A 33 34.44 46.37 1.01
C GLY A 33 34.18 46.96 -0.38
N SER A 34 35.02 47.89 -0.85
CA SER A 34 34.97 48.36 -2.24
C SER A 34 35.54 47.32 -3.21
N TYR A 35 35.26 47.45 -4.52
CA TYR A 35 35.77 46.50 -5.51
C TYR A 35 36.18 47.18 -6.81
N GLN A 36 37.12 46.56 -7.52
CA GLN A 36 37.49 46.93 -8.89
C GLN A 36 37.00 45.86 -9.85
N VAL A 37 36.32 46.26 -10.93
CA VAL A 37 35.93 45.35 -12.01
C VAL A 37 37.08 45.27 -13.01
N VAL A 38 37.62 44.06 -13.19
CA VAL A 38 38.86 43.82 -13.93
C VAL A 38 38.66 42.76 -15.00
N SER A 39 39.23 42.97 -16.19
CA SER A 39 39.24 41.94 -17.23
C SER A 39 40.35 40.92 -17.01
N GLN A 40 41.46 41.34 -16.39
CA GLN A 40 42.61 40.50 -16.06
C GLN A 40 43.45 41.16 -14.96
N TYR A 41 44.13 40.36 -14.13
CA TYR A 41 45.12 40.85 -13.18
C TYR A 41 46.33 39.90 -13.09
N GLN A 42 47.47 40.44 -12.65
CA GLN A 42 48.71 39.73 -12.41
C GLN A 42 49.34 40.26 -11.11
N ILE A 43 49.83 39.35 -10.28
CA ILE A 43 50.54 39.71 -9.04
C ILE A 43 52.02 39.87 -9.40
N VAL A 44 52.56 41.08 -9.23
CA VAL A 44 53.95 41.44 -9.51
C VAL A 44 54.59 41.94 -8.22
N GLY A 45 55.28 41.03 -7.51
CA GLY A 45 55.85 41.32 -6.21
C GLY A 45 54.78 41.67 -5.18
N ASP A 46 54.85 42.90 -4.64
CA ASP A 46 53.93 43.43 -3.61
C ASP A 46 52.72 44.19 -4.19
N ARG A 47 52.60 44.23 -5.52
CA ARG A 47 51.52 44.94 -6.22
C ARG A 47 50.75 44.00 -7.13
N VAL A 48 49.47 44.30 -7.29
CA VAL A 48 48.59 43.65 -8.27
C VAL A 48 48.38 44.62 -9.39
N ARG A 49 48.87 44.24 -10.57
CA ARG A 49 48.65 44.95 -11.80
C ARG A 49 47.40 44.41 -12.47
N TYR A 50 46.38 45.23 -12.69
CA TYR A 50 45.10 44.82 -13.25
C TYR A 50 44.67 45.72 -14.40
N LYS A 51 43.84 45.16 -15.28
CA LYS A 51 43.25 45.85 -16.41
C LYS A 51 41.80 46.18 -16.08
N SER A 52 41.46 47.46 -15.93
CA SER A 52 40.10 47.87 -15.57
C SER A 52 39.12 47.57 -16.71
N ALA A 53 38.01 46.90 -16.40
CA ALA A 53 36.95 46.63 -17.38
C ALA A 53 36.08 47.87 -17.66
N GLU A 54 36.06 48.84 -16.73
CA GLU A 54 35.22 50.04 -16.82
C GLU A 54 35.97 51.25 -17.39
N ARG A 55 37.29 51.32 -17.18
CA ARG A 55 38.14 52.45 -17.59
C ARG A 55 38.98 52.13 -18.83
N GLY A 56 38.30 51.72 -19.90
CA GLY A 56 38.91 51.59 -21.23
C GLY A 56 39.98 50.52 -21.38
N GLY A 57 40.18 49.65 -20.38
CA GLY A 57 41.22 48.64 -20.41
C GLY A 57 42.63 49.15 -20.08
N GLU A 58 42.74 50.27 -19.37
CA GLU A 58 44.03 50.75 -18.86
C GLU A 58 44.60 49.82 -17.77
N TRP A 59 45.94 49.77 -17.68
CA TRP A 59 46.65 49.02 -16.65
C TRP A 59 46.86 49.87 -15.41
N GLU A 60 46.47 49.33 -14.26
CA GLU A 60 46.55 50.00 -12.98
C GLU A 60 47.17 49.09 -11.93
N GLU A 61 47.63 49.69 -10.83
CA GLU A 61 48.32 48.98 -9.76
C GLU A 61 47.70 49.28 -8.40
N ILE A 62 47.43 48.22 -7.63
CA ILE A 62 46.99 48.30 -6.24
C ILE A 62 47.91 47.41 -5.37
N PRO A 63 48.28 47.83 -4.15
CA PRO A 63 49.00 46.97 -3.21
C PRO A 63 48.26 45.65 -2.95
N LYS A 64 48.99 44.54 -2.99
CA LYS A 64 48.43 43.19 -2.77
C LYS A 64 47.71 43.06 -1.42
N ASP A 65 48.21 43.76 -0.40
CA ASP A 65 47.70 43.72 0.96
C ASP A 65 46.36 44.43 1.16
N LEU A 66 45.92 45.26 0.21
CA LEU A 66 44.62 45.92 0.25
C LEU A 66 43.49 45.04 -0.29
N ILE A 67 43.82 43.95 -0.99
CA ILE A 67 42.84 43.04 -1.57
C ILE A 67 42.45 41.97 -0.54
N ASP A 68 41.16 41.79 -0.37
CA ASP A 68 40.58 40.63 0.31
C ASP A 68 40.54 39.46 -0.68
N TRP A 69 41.60 38.64 -0.64
CA TRP A 69 41.74 37.47 -1.51
C TRP A 69 40.64 36.41 -1.28
N PRO A 70 40.30 36.03 -0.03
CA PRO A 70 39.16 35.15 0.22
C PRO A 70 37.86 35.62 -0.43
N ALA A 71 37.52 36.90 -0.31
CA ALA A 71 36.31 37.46 -0.91
C ALA A 71 36.40 37.51 -2.44
N THR A 72 37.56 37.92 -2.96
CA THR A 72 37.87 38.00 -4.40
C THR A 72 37.74 36.63 -5.08
N ASP A 73 38.37 35.61 -4.52
CA ASP A 73 38.36 34.25 -5.10
C ASP A 73 36.97 33.64 -5.04
N LYS A 74 36.25 33.84 -3.93
CA LYS A 74 34.86 33.39 -3.79
C LYS A 74 33.96 34.05 -4.84
N TRP A 75 34.00 35.37 -4.96
CA TRP A 75 33.14 36.09 -5.89
C TRP A 75 33.45 35.69 -7.34
N ASN A 76 34.74 35.64 -7.72
CA ASN A 76 35.14 35.25 -9.06
C ASN A 76 34.67 33.82 -9.38
N LYS A 77 34.81 32.87 -8.45
CA LYS A 77 34.35 31.49 -8.62
C LYS A 77 32.82 31.39 -8.81
N GLU A 78 32.06 32.19 -8.05
CA GLU A 78 30.59 32.22 -8.14
C GLU A 78 30.08 32.96 -9.40
N HIS A 79 30.93 33.76 -10.06
CA HIS A 79 30.58 34.60 -11.21
C HIS A 79 31.41 34.31 -12.47
N GLU A 80 32.14 33.18 -12.51
CA GLU A 80 32.75 32.70 -13.75
C GLU A 80 31.65 32.49 -14.82
N PRO A 81 31.95 32.66 -16.12
CA PRO A 81 30.95 32.53 -17.17
C PRO A 81 30.37 31.11 -17.15
N GLY A 82 29.05 31.02 -16.95
CA GLY A 82 28.31 29.76 -16.78
C GLY A 82 28.05 29.36 -15.32
N ALA A 83 28.57 30.08 -14.31
CA ALA A 83 28.33 29.78 -12.90
C ALA A 83 26.86 29.97 -12.48
N LEU A 84 26.19 31.01 -12.99
CA LEU A 84 24.74 31.21 -12.78
C LEU A 84 23.93 30.07 -13.41
N ALA A 85 24.23 29.69 -14.65
CA ALA A 85 23.57 28.58 -15.32
C ALA A 85 23.82 27.23 -14.61
N ALA A 86 25.01 27.02 -14.04
CA ALA A 86 25.33 25.84 -13.24
C ALA A 86 24.59 25.83 -11.89
N ALA A 87 24.44 26.99 -11.24
CA ALA A 87 23.69 27.13 -10.00
C ALA A 87 22.18 26.94 -10.23
N GLU A 88 21.63 27.49 -11.31
CA GLU A 88 20.25 27.28 -11.74
C GLU A 88 20.00 25.80 -12.08
N ALA A 89 20.87 25.16 -12.87
CA ALA A 89 20.75 23.73 -13.17
C ALA A 89 20.87 22.83 -11.93
N ALA A 90 21.71 23.20 -10.95
CA ALA A 90 21.83 22.47 -9.70
C ALA A 90 20.56 22.60 -8.85
N ARG A 91 19.96 23.80 -8.81
CA ARG A 91 18.70 24.06 -8.11
C ARG A 91 17.53 23.34 -8.77
N GLU A 92 17.39 23.42 -10.09
CA GLU A 92 16.37 22.68 -10.84
C GLU A 92 16.49 21.17 -10.62
N LYS A 93 17.72 20.64 -10.60
CA LYS A 93 17.94 19.22 -10.33
C LYS A 93 17.57 18.83 -8.89
N ALA A 94 17.81 19.70 -7.91
CA ALA A 94 17.37 19.50 -6.53
C ALA A 94 15.84 19.52 -6.43
N GLU A 95 15.19 20.53 -7.00
CA GLU A 95 13.72 20.65 -7.02
C GLU A 95 13.04 19.47 -7.75
N GLN A 96 13.63 18.98 -8.85
CA GLN A 96 13.18 17.75 -9.54
C GLN A 96 13.37 16.49 -8.69
N GLY A 97 14.45 16.43 -7.89
CA GLY A 97 14.68 15.35 -6.94
C GLY A 97 13.60 15.31 -5.86
N ASP A 98 13.33 16.47 -5.24
CA ASP A 98 12.31 16.61 -4.19
C ASP A 98 10.91 16.27 -4.74
N ALA A 99 10.56 16.76 -5.94
CA ALA A 99 9.28 16.44 -6.58
C ALA A 99 9.13 14.94 -6.91
N ALA A 100 10.21 14.28 -7.33
CA ALA A 100 10.21 12.84 -7.61
C ALA A 100 10.09 12.00 -6.33
N GLU A 101 10.67 12.47 -5.22
CA GLU A 101 10.55 11.82 -3.91
C GLU A 101 9.11 11.93 -3.38
N ILE A 102 8.49 13.10 -3.47
CA ILE A 102 7.08 13.30 -3.08
C ILE A 102 6.13 12.43 -3.92
N ASP A 103 6.27 12.37 -5.25
CA ASP A 103 5.46 11.50 -6.11
C ASP A 103 5.64 10.02 -5.77
N LYS A 104 6.86 9.62 -5.37
CA LYS A 104 7.15 8.25 -4.94
C LYS A 104 6.47 7.94 -3.60
N GLU A 105 6.51 8.84 -2.63
CA GLU A 105 5.86 8.68 -1.33
C GLU A 105 4.33 8.62 -1.49
N GLU A 106 3.71 9.55 -2.22
CA GLU A 106 2.27 9.56 -2.47
C GLU A 106 1.81 8.27 -3.18
N ARG A 107 2.61 7.79 -4.15
CA ARG A 107 2.34 6.52 -4.82
C ARG A 107 2.44 5.34 -3.86
N ALA A 108 3.40 5.35 -2.94
CA ALA A 108 3.56 4.31 -1.92
C ALA A 108 2.40 4.32 -0.92
N GLU A 109 1.96 5.48 -0.46
CA GLU A 109 0.80 5.62 0.43
C GLU A 109 -0.49 5.14 -0.24
N ARG A 110 -0.73 5.57 -1.49
CA ARG A 110 -1.89 5.11 -2.27
C ARG A 110 -1.84 3.60 -2.50
N ALA A 111 -0.65 3.04 -2.76
CA ALA A 111 -0.49 1.60 -2.90
C ALA A 111 -0.76 0.86 -1.58
N ALA A 112 -0.31 1.41 -0.45
CA ALA A 112 -0.58 0.86 0.88
C ALA A 112 -2.08 0.90 1.22
N GLU A 113 -2.77 1.99 0.90
CA GLU A 113 -4.22 2.10 1.10
C GLU A 113 -4.99 1.08 0.24
N LEU A 114 -4.62 0.96 -1.05
CA LEU A 114 -5.21 -0.03 -1.95
C LEU A 114 -4.93 -1.47 -1.51
N ALA A 115 -3.76 -1.71 -0.89
CA ALA A 115 -3.41 -3.00 -0.32
C ALA A 115 -4.23 -3.30 0.96
N ARG A 116 -4.54 -2.28 1.78
CA ARG A 116 -5.41 -2.44 2.95
C ARG A 116 -6.87 -2.76 2.57
N MET A 117 -7.35 -2.14 1.49
CA MET A 117 -8.74 -2.26 1.00
C MET A 117 -8.77 -2.73 -0.46
N PRO A 118 -8.34 -3.97 -0.75
CA PRO A 118 -8.21 -4.44 -2.11
C PRO A 118 -9.57 -4.56 -2.78
N PHE A 119 -9.61 -4.36 -4.10
CA PHE A 119 -10.77 -4.65 -4.92
C PHE A 119 -10.96 -6.15 -5.07
N VAL A 120 -12.16 -6.65 -4.78
CA VAL A 120 -12.55 -8.05 -4.97
C VAL A 120 -13.47 -8.24 -6.16
N SER A 121 -14.13 -7.16 -6.59
CA SER A 121 -14.88 -7.07 -7.84
C SER A 121 -14.87 -5.63 -8.34
N LYS A 122 -15.32 -5.40 -9.57
CA LYS A 122 -15.35 -4.05 -10.16
C LYS A 122 -16.23 -3.12 -9.31
N GLY A 123 -15.62 -2.10 -8.71
CA GLY A 123 -16.32 -1.14 -7.86
C GLY A 123 -16.59 -1.64 -6.44
N LEU A 124 -16.07 -2.81 -6.05
CA LEU A 124 -16.29 -3.42 -4.75
C LEU A 124 -14.95 -3.74 -4.06
N ARG A 125 -14.74 -3.12 -2.90
CA ARG A 125 -13.52 -3.26 -2.09
C ARG A 125 -13.83 -3.92 -0.76
N LEU A 126 -12.87 -4.65 -0.22
CA LEU A 126 -12.93 -5.06 1.18
C LEU A 126 -12.86 -3.80 2.07
N PRO A 127 -13.66 -3.74 3.15
CA PRO A 127 -13.65 -2.61 4.07
C PRO A 127 -12.38 -2.62 4.92
N ASP A 128 -12.09 -1.48 5.55
CA ASP A 128 -11.05 -1.41 6.59
C ASP A 128 -11.57 -1.92 7.93
N GLU A 129 -12.18 -3.12 7.91
CA GLU A 129 -12.81 -3.75 9.06
C GLU A 129 -12.46 -5.23 9.10
N SER A 130 -12.00 -5.70 10.26
CA SER A 130 -11.71 -7.11 10.48
C SER A 130 -12.99 -7.96 10.49
N GLY A 131 -12.86 -9.22 10.10
CA GLY A 131 -13.94 -10.21 10.08
C GLY A 131 -13.85 -11.16 8.89
N VAL A 132 -14.94 -11.89 8.66
CA VAL A 132 -15.10 -12.80 7.52
C VAL A 132 -16.14 -12.21 6.57
N TRP A 133 -15.72 -11.95 5.34
CA TRP A 133 -16.54 -11.40 4.28
C TRP A 133 -16.67 -12.41 3.14
N VAL A 134 -17.78 -12.43 2.44
CA VAL A 134 -18.01 -13.33 1.31
C VAL A 134 -18.47 -12.54 0.11
N LEU A 135 -17.82 -12.76 -1.04
CA LEU A 135 -18.30 -12.26 -2.31
C LEU A 135 -19.39 -13.19 -2.83
N ASP A 136 -20.60 -12.64 -2.89
CA ASP A 136 -21.78 -13.27 -3.45
C ASP A 136 -22.20 -12.56 -4.75
N THR A 137 -23.15 -13.14 -5.48
CA THR A 137 -23.75 -12.51 -6.66
C THR A 137 -25.25 -12.72 -6.63
N PHE A 138 -25.98 -11.69 -6.17
CA PHE A 138 -27.42 -11.70 -6.15
C PHE A 138 -27.99 -11.11 -7.44
N GLN A 139 -28.79 -11.89 -8.18
CA GLN A 139 -29.44 -11.46 -9.42
C GLN A 139 -28.48 -10.81 -10.45
N GLY A 140 -27.23 -11.31 -10.51
CA GLY A 140 -26.20 -10.80 -11.41
C GLY A 140 -25.41 -9.58 -10.90
N THR A 141 -25.71 -9.09 -9.70
CA THR A 141 -24.97 -8.01 -9.04
C THR A 141 -24.01 -8.59 -8.00
N PRO A 142 -22.70 -8.35 -8.10
CA PRO A 142 -21.75 -8.80 -7.08
C PRO A 142 -21.93 -8.01 -5.80
N GLU A 143 -21.95 -8.70 -4.66
CA GLU A 143 -22.12 -8.08 -3.34
C GLU A 143 -21.19 -8.71 -2.30
N LEU A 144 -20.79 -7.93 -1.29
CA LEU A 144 -19.98 -8.40 -0.18
C LEU A 144 -20.86 -8.55 1.07
N VAL A 145 -20.89 -9.75 1.62
CA VAL A 145 -21.68 -10.10 2.81
C VAL A 145 -20.74 -10.35 3.98
N LYS A 146 -20.92 -9.65 5.09
CA LYS A 146 -20.18 -9.92 6.33
C LYS A 146 -20.82 -11.09 7.08
N LEU A 147 -20.11 -12.20 7.22
CA LEU A 147 -20.57 -13.31 8.05
C LEU A 147 -20.41 -12.97 9.52
N GLN A 148 -21.40 -13.39 10.31
CA GLN A 148 -21.30 -13.39 11.76
C GLN A 148 -20.78 -14.73 12.23
N GLN A 149 -19.95 -14.70 13.26
CA GLN A 149 -19.55 -15.89 13.97
C GLN A 149 -20.78 -16.50 14.64
N SER A 150 -21.00 -17.78 14.38
CA SER A 150 -22.08 -18.56 14.98
C SER A 150 -21.70 -18.91 16.41
N ASN A 151 -22.49 -18.44 17.39
CA ASN A 151 -22.23 -18.56 18.82
C ASN A 151 -21.74 -19.97 19.24
N GLY A 152 -20.47 -20.08 19.62
CA GLY A 152 -19.91 -21.20 20.39
C GLY A 152 -20.33 -21.19 21.86
N ASP A 153 -21.61 -20.91 22.15
CA ASP A 153 -22.14 -20.61 23.50
C ASP A 153 -22.13 -21.79 24.49
N LEU A 154 -21.56 -22.95 24.12
CA LEU A 154 -21.47 -24.11 25.01
C LEU A 154 -20.20 -24.15 25.87
N ASN A 155 -19.24 -23.22 25.76
CA ASN A 155 -18.02 -23.27 26.59
C ASN A 155 -17.38 -21.91 26.92
N LYS A 156 -18.16 -20.84 27.13
CA LYS A 156 -17.64 -19.56 27.70
C LYS A 156 -16.94 -19.70 29.06
N ALA A 157 -17.06 -20.84 29.74
CA ALA A 157 -16.43 -21.12 31.03
C ALA A 157 -14.95 -21.53 30.96
N LEU A 158 -14.42 -21.81 29.76
CA LEU A 158 -13.01 -22.16 29.56
C LEU A 158 -12.46 -21.20 28.52
N GLY A 159 -11.53 -20.33 28.90
CA GLY A 159 -11.04 -19.20 28.09
C GLY A 159 -10.31 -19.53 26.76
N HIS A 160 -10.59 -20.69 26.16
CA HIS A 160 -10.09 -21.14 24.86
C HIS A 160 -11.18 -21.96 24.12
N ASN A 161 -11.73 -21.42 23.02
CA ASN A 161 -12.70 -22.11 22.14
C ASN A 161 -12.01 -23.10 21.17
N VAL A 162 -11.11 -23.94 21.69
CA VAL A 162 -10.36 -24.92 20.89
C VAL A 162 -10.80 -26.32 21.22
N LEU A 163 -11.14 -27.11 20.19
CA LEU A 163 -11.43 -28.52 20.34
C LEU A 163 -10.23 -29.37 19.95
N LYS A 164 -9.72 -30.14 20.91
CA LYS A 164 -8.72 -31.18 20.70
C LYS A 164 -9.40 -32.53 20.53
N ALA A 165 -9.09 -33.25 19.46
CA ALA A 165 -9.59 -34.60 19.24
C ALA A 165 -9.20 -35.51 20.42
N ALA A 166 -10.18 -35.93 21.22
CA ALA A 166 -9.94 -36.87 22.31
C ALA A 166 -9.60 -38.25 21.74
N VAL A 167 -8.37 -38.72 21.98
CA VAL A 167 -7.92 -40.06 21.62
C VAL A 167 -8.57 -41.06 22.58
N ASN A 168 -9.81 -41.46 22.31
CA ASN A 168 -10.42 -42.61 22.95
C ASN A 168 -10.56 -43.76 21.94
N PRO A 169 -9.78 -44.86 22.08
CA PRO A 169 -9.81 -46.00 21.16
C PRO A 169 -11.12 -46.81 21.22
N MET A 170 -12.02 -46.49 22.17
CA MET A 170 -13.37 -47.06 22.23
C MET A 170 -14.44 -45.96 22.16
N GLY A 171 -14.75 -45.50 20.95
CA GLY A 171 -16.07 -45.00 20.57
C GLY A 171 -16.70 -43.84 21.36
N GLY A 172 -15.93 -42.97 22.00
CA GLY A 172 -16.45 -41.86 22.81
C GLY A 172 -16.82 -40.60 22.02
N SER A 173 -18.13 -40.33 21.90
CA SER A 173 -18.82 -39.10 21.47
C SER A 173 -18.08 -38.14 20.51
N LYS A 174 -18.55 -38.07 19.25
CA LYS A 174 -18.29 -36.91 18.36
C LYS A 174 -18.80 -35.66 19.08
N GLN A 175 -17.91 -34.76 19.48
CA GLN A 175 -18.33 -33.46 19.99
C GLN A 175 -19.10 -32.76 18.86
N LEU A 176 -20.21 -32.10 19.15
CA LEU A 176 -21.01 -31.41 18.13
C LEU A 176 -20.89 -29.92 18.41
N ILE A 177 -20.51 -29.14 17.41
CA ILE A 177 -20.68 -27.68 17.48
C ILE A 177 -22.15 -27.44 17.22
N GLN A 178 -22.85 -26.88 18.20
CA GLN A 178 -24.25 -26.51 18.05
C GLN A 178 -24.33 -25.06 17.56
N ILE A 179 -25.15 -24.86 16.55
CA ILE A 179 -25.41 -23.57 15.93
C ILE A 179 -26.90 -23.31 16.05
N ASP A 180 -27.26 -22.14 16.54
CA ASP A 180 -28.66 -21.77 16.70
C ASP A 180 -29.37 -21.51 15.36
N GLY A 181 -30.67 -21.78 15.37
CA GLY A 181 -31.55 -21.58 14.22
C GLY A 181 -31.55 -22.77 13.26
N ALA A 182 -32.68 -22.96 12.59
CA ALA A 182 -32.87 -24.04 11.61
C ALA A 182 -32.16 -23.77 10.27
N ARG A 183 -31.81 -22.51 9.98
CA ARG A 183 -31.13 -22.05 8.76
C ARG A 183 -30.20 -20.90 9.08
N SER A 184 -29.18 -20.71 8.26
CA SER A 184 -28.28 -19.58 8.36
C SER A 184 -29.01 -18.28 8.05
N LYS A 185 -28.59 -17.22 8.72
CA LYS A 185 -29.01 -15.84 8.41
C LYS A 185 -28.43 -15.35 7.09
N PHE A 186 -27.35 -15.98 6.61
CA PHE A 186 -26.65 -15.64 5.38
C PHE A 186 -26.89 -16.73 4.35
N GLN A 187 -27.44 -16.38 3.20
CA GLN A 187 -27.73 -17.32 2.11
C GLN A 187 -27.01 -16.82 0.87
N LEU A 188 -26.03 -17.60 0.42
CA LEU A 188 -25.22 -17.29 -0.75
C LEU A 188 -25.92 -17.81 -2.00
N HIS A 189 -25.80 -17.05 -3.07
CA HIS A 189 -26.42 -17.33 -4.36
C HIS A 189 -25.45 -17.94 -5.37
N VAL A 190 -24.17 -18.02 -5.03
CA VAL A 190 -23.12 -18.69 -5.79
C VAL A 190 -22.70 -20.01 -5.12
N ASN A 191 -22.35 -21.01 -5.93
CA ASN A 191 -21.90 -22.32 -5.45
C ASN A 191 -20.38 -22.41 -5.25
N GLN A 192 -19.61 -21.41 -5.67
CA GLN A 192 -18.17 -21.34 -5.43
C GLN A 192 -17.82 -19.99 -4.80
N PRO A 193 -18.22 -19.77 -3.54
CA PRO A 193 -18.05 -18.48 -2.89
C PRO A 193 -16.57 -18.15 -2.66
N GLU A 194 -16.23 -16.88 -2.85
CA GLU A 194 -14.92 -16.35 -2.46
C GLU A 194 -15.03 -15.73 -1.08
N ILE A 195 -14.37 -16.34 -0.10
CA ILE A 195 -14.43 -15.95 1.30
C ILE A 195 -13.15 -15.20 1.65
N TYR A 196 -13.26 -14.04 2.28
CA TYR A 196 -12.16 -13.16 2.65
C TYR A 196 -12.09 -13.07 4.17
N VAL A 197 -11.00 -13.58 4.72
CA VAL A 197 -10.75 -13.63 6.16
C VAL A 197 -9.69 -12.60 6.51
N SER A 198 -9.98 -11.71 7.46
CA SER A 198 -9.00 -10.74 7.95
C SER A 198 -7.91 -11.43 8.75
N LEU A 199 -6.66 -11.04 8.52
CA LEU A 199 -5.50 -11.57 9.21
C LEU A 199 -5.04 -10.64 10.32
N ASP A 200 -4.59 -11.22 11.43
CA ASP A 200 -3.73 -10.55 12.40
C ASP A 200 -2.32 -10.45 11.79
N VAL A 201 -2.17 -9.53 10.85
CA VAL A 201 -0.88 -8.90 10.68
C VAL A 201 -0.74 -7.94 11.84
N ASN A 202 0.34 -8.08 12.60
CA ASN A 202 0.76 -7.09 13.58
C ASN A 202 1.13 -5.81 12.80
N ASP A 203 0.12 -5.12 12.26
CA ASP A 203 0.24 -3.82 11.64
C ASP A 203 0.79 -2.95 12.77
N GLY A 204 2.01 -2.43 12.60
CA GLY A 204 2.72 -1.58 13.57
C GLY A 204 2.02 -0.27 13.94
N ASN A 205 0.69 -0.23 13.85
CA ASN A 205 -0.23 0.72 14.44
C ASN A 205 -0.49 0.43 15.93
N GLU A 206 0.50 -0.11 16.66
CA GLU A 206 0.61 0.27 18.06
C GLU A 206 0.89 1.77 18.06
N ALA A 207 -0.13 2.56 18.41
CA ALA A 207 0.07 3.97 18.70
C ALA A 207 1.29 4.08 19.63
N PRO A 208 2.25 4.99 19.36
CA PRO A 208 3.41 5.18 20.23
C PRO A 208 2.93 5.28 21.67
N GLU A 209 3.60 4.62 22.62
CA GLU A 209 3.19 4.60 24.03
C GLU A 209 3.07 6.02 24.64
N GLU A 210 3.53 7.05 23.94
CA GLU A 210 3.44 8.48 24.28
C GLU A 210 2.19 9.20 23.74
N ALA A 211 1.23 8.52 23.11
CA ALA A 211 -0.06 9.13 22.80
C ALA A 211 -0.87 9.35 24.09
N LEU A 212 -1.12 10.62 24.44
CA LEU A 212 -1.96 11.04 25.58
C LEU A 212 -3.27 10.24 25.63
N LYS A 213 -3.37 9.33 26.60
CA LYS A 213 -4.59 8.59 26.90
C LYS A 213 -5.56 9.53 27.61
N VAL A 214 -6.61 9.93 26.90
CA VAL A 214 -7.78 10.58 27.51
C VAL A 214 -8.69 9.49 28.08
N ASP A 215 -8.91 9.51 29.40
CA ASP A 215 -9.79 8.58 30.09
C ASP A 215 -11.27 8.84 29.76
N THR A 216 -11.77 8.20 28.71
CA THR A 216 -13.18 8.32 28.25
C THR A 216 -14.17 7.43 29.00
N HIS A 217 -13.86 7.01 30.24
CA HIS A 217 -14.78 6.22 31.08
C HIS A 217 -15.41 5.01 30.34
N GLY A 218 -14.60 4.27 29.57
CA GLY A 218 -15.03 3.01 28.96
C GLY A 218 -15.80 3.12 27.65
N ALA A 219 -15.89 4.30 27.03
CA ALA A 219 -16.54 4.45 25.71
C ALA A 219 -15.61 4.18 24.51
N SER A 220 -14.32 3.96 24.72
CA SER A 220 -13.36 3.63 23.64
C SER A 220 -12.43 2.48 23.96
N SER A 221 -12.79 1.62 24.92
CA SER A 221 -12.24 0.26 24.92
C SER A 221 -12.91 -0.49 23.77
N LYS A 222 -12.34 -0.38 22.56
CA LYS A 222 -12.33 -1.54 21.68
C LYS A 222 -11.76 -2.64 22.56
N GLU A 223 -12.64 -3.54 23.01
CA GLU A 223 -12.24 -4.79 23.62
C GLU A 223 -11.12 -5.31 22.72
N LYS A 224 -9.92 -5.44 23.28
CA LYS A 224 -8.92 -6.29 22.67
C LYS A 224 -9.57 -7.66 22.68
N ASP A 225 -10.27 -7.99 21.59
CA ASP A 225 -10.72 -9.33 21.25
C ASP A 225 -9.46 -10.18 21.19
N LYS A 226 -9.05 -10.68 22.35
CA LYS A 226 -7.90 -11.54 22.50
C LYS A 226 -8.25 -12.84 21.80
N ASN A 227 -7.70 -13.02 20.60
CA ASN A 227 -7.55 -14.26 19.83
C ASN A 227 -8.68 -14.69 18.88
N ASN A 228 -9.26 -13.78 18.09
CA ASN A 228 -10.25 -14.15 17.04
C ASN A 228 -9.81 -13.89 15.59
N TYR A 229 -8.56 -13.51 15.33
CA TYR A 229 -8.09 -13.22 13.98
C TYR A 229 -7.06 -14.24 13.51
N SER A 230 -7.17 -14.57 12.23
CA SER A 230 -6.41 -15.65 11.60
C SER A 230 -4.97 -15.24 11.33
N SER A 231 -4.06 -16.22 11.29
CA SER A 231 -2.69 -16.01 10.84
C SER A 231 -2.56 -16.24 9.33
N PRO A 232 -1.51 -15.73 8.67
CA PRO A 232 -1.20 -16.10 7.27
C PRO A 232 -1.00 -17.60 7.06
N THR A 233 -0.72 -18.36 8.13
CA THR A 233 -0.55 -19.82 8.13
C THR A 233 -1.80 -20.58 8.55
N SER A 234 -2.91 -19.89 8.84
CA SER A 234 -4.18 -20.52 9.22
C SER A 234 -4.75 -21.31 8.05
N HIS A 235 -5.31 -22.48 8.35
CA HIS A 235 -5.92 -23.36 7.36
C HIS A 235 -7.44 -23.40 7.57
N TYR A 236 -8.20 -23.29 6.49
CA TYR A 236 -9.67 -23.27 6.54
C TYR A 236 -10.26 -24.44 5.79
N VAL A 237 -11.36 -24.98 6.30
CA VAL A 237 -12.20 -25.96 5.61
C VAL A 237 -13.65 -25.50 5.63
N ILE A 238 -14.42 -25.91 4.63
CA ILE A 238 -15.87 -25.73 4.63
C ILE A 238 -16.50 -27.06 5.03
N VAL A 239 -17.35 -27.03 6.04
CA VAL A 239 -18.02 -28.22 6.56
C VAL A 239 -19.52 -28.13 6.35
N ARG A 240 -20.15 -29.25 5.98
CA ARG A 240 -21.59 -29.35 5.84
C ARG A 240 -22.25 -29.34 7.21
N VAL A 241 -23.26 -28.49 7.37
CA VAL A 241 -24.02 -28.32 8.60
C VAL A 241 -25.30 -29.15 8.51
N GLN A 242 -25.59 -29.92 9.55
CA GLN A 242 -26.78 -30.77 9.60
C GLN A 242 -27.88 -30.15 10.46
N GLY A 243 -29.07 -29.96 9.90
CA GLY A 243 -30.23 -29.50 10.65
C GLY A 243 -30.71 -30.54 11.68
N ARG A 244 -31.04 -30.09 12.89
CA ARG A 244 -31.66 -30.86 13.98
C ARG A 244 -32.74 -30.04 14.67
N ARG A 245 -33.99 -30.20 14.21
CA ARG A 245 -35.16 -29.44 14.70
C ARG A 245 -34.92 -27.93 14.57
N ASN A 246 -34.71 -27.21 15.68
CA ASN A 246 -34.50 -25.76 15.72
C ASN A 246 -33.02 -25.36 15.85
N LEU A 247 -32.12 -26.34 15.80
CA LEU A 247 -30.68 -26.16 15.88
C LEU A 247 -30.03 -26.76 14.64
N ARG A 248 -28.79 -26.39 14.41
CA ARG A 248 -27.90 -26.94 13.41
C ARG A 248 -26.67 -27.48 14.11
N VAL A 249 -26.08 -28.55 13.58
CA VAL A 249 -24.89 -29.14 14.17
C VAL A 249 -23.81 -29.36 13.12
N VAL A 250 -22.59 -29.00 13.48
CA VAL A 250 -21.39 -29.48 12.81
C VAL A 250 -20.90 -30.68 13.60
N ALA A 251 -20.77 -31.83 12.94
CA ALA A 251 -20.13 -32.97 13.57
C ALA A 251 -18.64 -32.64 13.76
N ALA A 252 -18.18 -32.43 14.99
CA ALA A 252 -16.75 -32.25 15.21
C ALA A 252 -16.06 -33.54 14.77
N MET A 253 -15.14 -33.33 13.85
CA MET A 253 -14.56 -34.38 13.05
C MET A 253 -13.74 -35.33 13.91
N ASN A 254 -13.53 -36.55 13.41
CA ASN A 254 -12.35 -37.30 13.83
C ASN A 254 -11.17 -36.69 13.05
N ILE A 255 -10.62 -35.59 13.58
CA ILE A 255 -9.65 -34.72 12.90
C ILE A 255 -8.39 -35.52 12.49
N SER A 256 -8.14 -36.67 13.16
CA SER A 256 -7.09 -37.65 12.85
C SER A 256 -7.09 -38.18 11.40
N MET A 257 -8.17 -38.02 10.63
CA MET A 257 -8.25 -38.48 9.23
C MET A 257 -7.91 -37.40 8.19
N LEU A 258 -7.75 -36.13 8.58
CA LEU A 258 -7.42 -35.05 7.66
C LEU A 258 -6.06 -35.27 6.94
N GLY A 259 -5.18 -36.07 7.54
CA GLY A 259 -3.90 -36.47 6.94
C GLY A 259 -3.91 -37.77 6.14
N LYS A 260 -5.01 -38.55 6.12
CA LYS A 260 -5.01 -39.88 5.46
C LYS A 260 -6.22 -40.21 4.57
N ILE A 261 -7.36 -39.53 4.66
CA ILE A 261 -8.51 -39.80 3.77
C ILE A 261 -9.30 -38.49 3.57
N SER A 262 -9.09 -37.80 2.45
CA SER A 262 -9.70 -36.49 2.10
C SER A 262 -11.17 -36.56 1.65
N HIS A 263 -11.91 -37.61 1.98
CA HIS A 263 -13.28 -37.81 1.51
C HIS A 263 -14.20 -38.24 2.66
N SER A 264 -14.33 -37.38 3.67
CA SER A 264 -15.56 -37.42 4.46
C SER A 264 -16.58 -36.57 3.71
N GLU A 265 -17.75 -37.11 3.37
CA GLU A 265 -18.81 -36.45 2.58
C GLU A 265 -19.27 -35.07 3.11
N ASN A 266 -18.84 -34.69 4.32
CA ASN A 266 -19.22 -33.45 4.99
C ASN A 266 -18.11 -32.39 5.02
N ILE A 267 -16.96 -32.60 4.39
CA ILE A 267 -15.86 -31.62 4.33
C ILE A 267 -15.55 -31.30 2.87
N VAL A 268 -15.48 -30.01 2.58
CA VAL A 268 -14.99 -29.47 1.32
C VAL A 268 -13.68 -28.75 1.61
N GLU A 269 -12.61 -29.26 1.00
CA GLU A 269 -11.29 -28.64 1.09
C GLU A 269 -11.28 -27.27 0.41
N THR A 270 -10.40 -26.37 0.89
CA THR A 270 -10.26 -25.02 0.33
C THR A 270 -8.85 -24.78 -0.21
N THR A 271 -8.71 -23.77 -1.06
CA THR A 271 -7.44 -23.12 -1.39
C THR A 271 -7.38 -21.77 -0.71
N THR A 272 -6.18 -21.34 -0.33
CA THR A 272 -5.94 -20.06 0.32
C THR A 272 -4.96 -19.21 -0.49
N GLN A 273 -5.17 -17.89 -0.50
CA GLN A 273 -4.28 -16.92 -1.14
C GLN A 273 -4.22 -15.65 -0.28
N ILE A 274 -3.01 -15.22 0.08
CA ILE A 274 -2.80 -13.92 0.75
C ILE A 274 -2.92 -12.81 -0.28
N LEU A 275 -3.77 -11.82 0.00
CA LEU A 275 -3.95 -10.64 -0.86
C LEU A 275 -2.84 -9.61 -0.62
N PRO A 276 -2.64 -8.65 -1.55
CA PRO A 276 -1.73 -7.53 -1.33
C PRO A 276 -1.97 -6.86 0.02
N GLY A 277 -0.90 -6.42 0.68
CA GLY A 277 -0.98 -5.80 2.01
C GLY A 277 -1.09 -6.77 3.18
N SER A 278 -1.16 -8.09 2.91
CA SER A 278 -1.13 -9.15 3.93
C SER A 278 -2.24 -9.10 4.99
N ARG A 279 -3.24 -8.23 4.82
CA ARG A 279 -4.38 -8.05 5.73
C ARG A 279 -5.50 -9.05 5.50
N TRP A 280 -5.54 -9.65 4.31
CA TRP A 280 -6.65 -10.48 3.87
C TRP A 280 -6.16 -11.80 3.30
N MET A 281 -6.81 -12.90 3.70
CA MET A 281 -6.70 -14.20 3.06
C MET A 281 -7.98 -14.49 2.29
N LYS A 282 -7.84 -14.75 0.99
CA LYS A 282 -8.90 -15.32 0.16
C LYS A 282 -8.94 -16.83 0.35
N VAL A 283 -10.12 -17.38 0.60
CA VAL A 283 -10.42 -18.80 0.81
C VAL A 283 -11.49 -19.19 -0.20
N VAL A 284 -11.23 -20.23 -1.00
CA VAL A 284 -12.16 -20.70 -2.05
C VAL A 284 -12.31 -22.22 -1.94
N PRO A 285 -13.55 -22.78 -2.01
CA PRO A 285 -13.70 -24.23 -2.04
C PRO A 285 -13.11 -24.82 -3.32
N LYS A 286 -12.41 -25.95 -3.18
CA LYS A 286 -11.82 -26.70 -4.31
C LYS A 286 -12.88 -27.25 -5.26
N GLU A 287 -14.09 -27.48 -4.77
CA GLU A 287 -15.21 -28.02 -5.53
C GLU A 287 -16.46 -27.15 -5.31
N PRO A 288 -17.34 -27.01 -6.32
CA PRO A 288 -18.60 -26.29 -6.15
C PRO A 288 -19.47 -26.93 -5.05
N LEU A 289 -20.01 -26.08 -4.18
CA LEU A 289 -20.92 -26.46 -3.10
C LEU A 289 -22.32 -26.79 -3.66
N SER A 290 -22.86 -27.92 -3.23
CA SER A 290 -24.29 -28.23 -3.47
C SER A 290 -25.19 -27.32 -2.64
N PHE A 291 -26.49 -27.28 -2.93
CA PHE A 291 -27.43 -26.58 -2.06
C PHE A 291 -27.43 -27.20 -0.65
N GLY A 292 -27.45 -26.33 0.36
CA GLY A 292 -27.41 -26.75 1.75
C GLY A 292 -26.77 -25.73 2.68
N GLU A 293 -26.63 -26.13 3.94
CA GLU A 293 -26.07 -25.32 5.01
C GLU A 293 -24.61 -25.74 5.25
N TYR A 294 -23.75 -24.75 5.47
CA TYR A 294 -22.31 -24.91 5.60
C TYR A 294 -21.75 -24.00 6.69
N ALA A 295 -20.54 -24.30 7.13
CA ALA A 295 -19.77 -23.41 7.98
C ALA A 295 -18.30 -23.39 7.55
N LEU A 296 -17.69 -22.21 7.61
CA LEU A 296 -16.25 -22.04 7.53
C LEU A 296 -15.66 -22.33 8.92
N MET A 297 -14.64 -23.19 8.97
CA MET A 297 -13.99 -23.58 10.20
C MET A 297 -12.46 -23.52 10.04
N GLU A 298 -11.79 -22.98 11.06
CA GLU A 298 -10.33 -22.94 11.12
C GLU A 298 -9.78 -24.25 11.70
N VAL A 299 -8.78 -24.80 11.02
CA VAL A 299 -8.02 -25.97 11.44
C VAL A 299 -6.68 -25.49 11.99
N LEU A 300 -6.49 -25.70 13.30
CA LEU A 300 -5.28 -25.29 14.02
C LEU A 300 -4.18 -26.34 13.89
N SER A 301 -4.55 -27.62 13.84
CA SER A 301 -3.63 -28.74 13.59
C SER A 301 -4.37 -29.97 13.07
N GLN A 302 -3.63 -31.05 12.80
CA GLN A 302 -4.23 -32.36 12.43
C GLN A 302 -5.16 -32.95 13.50
N GLN A 303 -5.25 -32.37 14.70
CA GLN A 303 -6.10 -32.84 15.78
C GLN A 303 -6.84 -31.72 16.50
N GLU A 304 -6.65 -30.47 16.10
CA GLU A 304 -7.22 -29.30 16.79
C GLU A 304 -7.92 -28.38 15.79
N VAL A 305 -9.14 -27.98 16.11
CA VAL A 305 -9.94 -27.03 15.33
C VAL A 305 -10.43 -25.91 16.23
N ASN A 306 -10.63 -24.75 15.63
CA ASN A 306 -11.33 -23.65 16.26
C ASN A 306 -12.83 -23.96 16.29
N LEU A 307 -13.46 -23.80 17.45
CA LEU A 307 -14.91 -23.97 17.61
C LEU A 307 -15.71 -22.76 17.13
N ASP A 308 -15.01 -21.66 16.91
CA ASP A 308 -15.56 -20.45 16.34
C ASP A 308 -15.70 -20.62 14.83
N VAL A 309 -16.95 -20.68 14.37
CA VAL A 309 -17.31 -20.98 12.98
C VAL A 309 -18.19 -19.87 12.39
N TRP A 310 -18.14 -19.72 11.08
CA TRP A 310 -18.99 -18.79 10.34
C TRP A 310 -19.91 -19.57 9.43
N ASP A 311 -21.21 -19.57 9.74
CA ASP A 311 -22.21 -20.36 9.01
C ASP A 311 -22.84 -19.57 7.85
N PHE A 312 -23.16 -20.29 6.79
CA PHE A 312 -23.86 -19.76 5.63
C PHE A 312 -24.64 -20.88 4.92
N GLY A 313 -25.70 -20.53 4.21
CA GLY A 313 -26.36 -21.44 3.28
C GLY A 313 -25.96 -21.17 1.83
N VAL A 314 -26.14 -22.17 0.97
CA VAL A 314 -26.04 -22.03 -0.49
C VAL A 314 -27.41 -22.33 -1.06
N ASP A 315 -28.10 -21.29 -1.51
CA ASP A 315 -29.44 -21.35 -2.10
C ASP A 315 -29.65 -20.16 -3.07
N PRO A 316 -29.57 -20.37 -4.39
CA PRO A 316 -29.74 -19.30 -5.37
C PRO A 316 -31.16 -18.73 -5.44
N THR A 317 -32.12 -19.35 -4.74
CA THR A 317 -33.52 -18.90 -4.68
C THR A 317 -33.86 -18.14 -3.41
N SER A 318 -32.90 -18.04 -2.48
CA SER A 318 -33.11 -17.30 -1.24
C SER A 318 -33.22 -15.79 -1.48
N PRO A 319 -33.85 -15.05 -0.54
CA PRO A 319 -33.86 -13.59 -0.59
C PRO A 319 -32.46 -12.99 -0.41
N GLU A 320 -32.29 -11.74 -0.85
CA GLU A 320 -31.06 -10.96 -0.68
C GLU A 320 -30.59 -10.89 0.78
N ASN A 321 -29.26 -10.91 0.96
CA ASN A 321 -28.65 -10.78 2.27
C ASN A 321 -28.82 -9.35 2.81
N LYS A 322 -29.09 -9.22 4.11
CA LYS A 322 -29.20 -7.90 4.74
C LYS A 322 -27.82 -7.27 4.91
N ASN A 323 -27.74 -5.94 4.72
CA ASN A 323 -26.54 -5.13 4.90
C ASN A 323 -25.36 -5.56 4.01
N SER A 324 -25.63 -6.09 2.82
CA SER A 324 -24.58 -6.36 1.84
C SER A 324 -23.99 -5.06 1.29
N LEU A 325 -22.69 -5.08 1.01
CA LEU A 325 -22.01 -3.99 0.32
C LEU A 325 -22.10 -4.22 -1.18
N THR A 326 -22.66 -3.26 -1.90
CA THR A 326 -22.81 -3.31 -3.36
C THR A 326 -21.76 -2.42 -4.04
N PRO A 327 -21.49 -2.61 -5.35
CA PRO A 327 -20.45 -1.86 -6.03
C PRO A 327 -20.78 -0.37 -6.06
N ILE A 328 -19.80 0.44 -5.65
CA ILE A 328 -19.91 1.89 -5.76
C ILE A 328 -19.78 2.23 -7.24
N GLN A 329 -20.86 2.76 -7.84
CA GLN A 329 -20.80 3.25 -9.22
C GLN A 329 -19.80 4.42 -9.27
N PRO A 330 -18.85 4.46 -10.22
CA PRO A 330 -18.03 5.63 -10.40
C PRO A 330 -18.93 6.82 -10.71
N ALA A 331 -18.74 7.94 -10.01
CA ALA A 331 -19.40 9.20 -10.34
C ALA A 331 -19.16 9.47 -11.84
N ARG A 332 -20.24 9.67 -12.58
CA ARG A 332 -20.19 10.01 -14.01
C ARG A 332 -19.66 11.42 -14.21
#